data_AF-A0A316GY95-F1
#
_entry.id   AF-A0A316GY95-F1
#
_cell.length_a   1.000
_cell.length_b   1.000
_cell.length_c   1.000
_cell.angle_alpha   90.00
_cell.angle_beta   90.00
_cell.angle_gamma   90.00
#
_symmetry.space_group_name_H-M   'P 1'
#
loop_
_entity.id
_entity.type
_entity.pdbx_description
1 polymer ?
#
loop_
_entity_poly.entity_id
_entity_poly.type
_entity_poly.pdbx_seq_one_letter_code
_entity_poly.pdbx_strand_id
1 'polypeptide(L)'
;MNITRRALTLAGLSLLASASAISLARAELGDGALHIGEDLEEFWVATDAYVYGYPLVTMEMTRRIMTNVSDAKGTRAPMGHIIKLREYPDASFRDVTAPNADTLYTTAFFDVGKEPYVLSVPDMKGRYFLLPMLDGWTNVFQVPGKRTTGTGPQTYVITGPGWTGTLPDGVAHYESPTNIVWLLGRIYCTGTPEDYAAVHALQDEFKLVPLSGYG
;
A
#
# COMPACT_ATOMS: atom_id res chain seq x y z
N MET A 1 66.38 -21.10 42.58
CA MET A 1 65.49 -20.45 43.57
C MET A 1 64.40 -21.45 43.91
N ASN A 2 64.44 -22.06 45.10
CA ASN A 2 63.51 -23.13 45.51
C ASN A 2 62.35 -22.52 46.31
N ILE A 3 61.15 -22.51 45.72
CA ILE A 3 59.94 -22.01 46.38
C ILE A 3 59.39 -23.13 47.29
N THR A 4 59.24 -22.84 48.58
CA THR A 4 58.69 -23.79 49.56
C THR A 4 57.22 -23.49 49.86
N ARG A 5 56.48 -24.50 50.34
CA ARG A 5 55.03 -24.42 50.62
C ARG A 5 54.60 -23.33 51.63
N ARG A 6 55.54 -22.77 52.41
CA ARG A 6 55.29 -21.59 53.28
C ARG A 6 55.21 -20.26 52.52
N ALA A 7 55.85 -20.14 51.36
CA ALA A 7 55.76 -18.95 50.53
C ALA A 7 54.38 -18.82 49.84
N LEU A 8 53.70 -19.95 49.58
CA LEU A 8 52.39 -19.98 48.95
C LEU A 8 51.24 -19.57 49.89
N THR A 9 51.41 -19.75 51.21
CA THR A 9 50.37 -19.45 52.21
C THR A 9 50.36 -17.97 52.64
N LEU A 10 51.50 -17.28 52.60
CA LEU A 10 51.57 -15.83 52.85
C LEU A 10 51.04 -14.98 51.68
N ALA A 11 51.10 -15.49 50.43
CA ALA A 11 50.51 -14.82 49.28
C ALA A 11 48.98 -14.97 49.21
N GLY A 12 48.41 -16.02 49.80
CA GLY A 12 46.96 -16.24 49.83
C GLY A 12 46.21 -15.38 50.86
N LEU A 13 46.88 -14.99 51.96
CA LEU A 13 46.26 -14.20 53.04
C LEU A 13 46.28 -12.68 52.80
N SER A 14 47.15 -12.16 51.94
CA SER A 14 47.13 -10.76 51.52
C SER A 14 46.08 -10.44 50.45
N LEU A 15 45.55 -11.45 49.75
CA LEU A 15 44.47 -11.31 48.77
C LEU A 15 43.05 -11.35 49.38
N LEU A 16 42.92 -11.77 50.65
CA LEU A 16 41.61 -11.85 51.35
C LEU A 16 41.34 -10.67 52.29
N ALA A 17 42.33 -9.84 52.62
CA ALA A 17 42.14 -8.66 53.48
C ALA A 17 41.80 -7.38 52.70
N SER A 18 41.99 -7.35 51.39
CA SER A 18 41.58 -6.22 50.53
C SER A 18 40.12 -6.32 50.05
N ALA A 19 39.41 -7.41 50.33
CA ALA A 19 38.01 -7.60 49.95
C ALA A 19 36.99 -7.08 50.99
N SER A 20 37.44 -6.61 52.17
CA SER A 20 36.54 -6.35 53.32
C SER A 20 36.39 -4.88 53.72
N ALA A 21 37.01 -3.93 53.01
CA ALA A 21 37.04 -2.51 53.40
C ALA A 21 36.54 -1.53 52.32
N ILE A 22 35.75 -1.99 51.35
CA ILE A 22 34.97 -1.12 50.46
C ILE A 22 33.49 -1.50 50.59
N SER A 23 32.98 -1.46 51.81
CA SER A 23 31.54 -1.33 52.07
C SER A 23 31.26 0.14 52.36
N LEU A 24 31.12 0.95 51.29
CA LEU A 24 30.41 2.26 51.27
C LEU A 24 30.40 2.94 49.89
N ALA A 25 30.55 2.18 48.79
CA ALA A 25 30.36 2.69 47.43
C ALA A 25 29.53 1.69 46.59
N ARG A 26 28.42 1.22 47.18
CA ARG A 26 27.50 0.28 46.51
C ARG A 26 26.08 0.86 46.46
N ALA A 27 25.99 2.03 45.85
CA ALA A 27 24.81 2.66 45.27
C ALA A 27 25.40 3.77 44.37
N GLU A 28 24.95 3.92 43.12
CA GLU A 28 25.52 4.76 42.04
C GLU A 28 26.44 4.05 41.00
N LEU A 29 26.38 2.71 40.89
CA LEU A 29 26.90 1.99 39.71
C LEU A 29 25.90 0.95 39.20
N GLY A 30 24.61 1.30 39.30
CA GLY A 30 23.50 0.43 38.94
C GLY A 30 22.78 0.79 37.63
N ASP A 31 23.10 1.91 36.97
CA ASP A 31 22.23 2.44 35.90
C ASP A 31 22.98 3.01 34.67
N GLY A 32 24.28 2.77 34.49
CA GLY A 32 25.02 3.53 33.46
C GLY A 32 26.28 2.91 32.87
N ALA A 33 26.41 1.58 32.84
CA ALA A 33 27.69 0.97 32.43
C ALA A 33 27.63 0.01 31.23
N LEU A 34 26.50 -0.14 30.53
CA LEU A 34 26.35 -0.61 29.14
C LEU A 34 24.85 -0.87 28.90
N HIS A 35 24.12 0.10 28.34
CA HIS A 35 22.74 -0.06 27.85
C HIS A 35 22.68 -0.95 26.58
N ILE A 36 23.46 -2.03 26.52
CA ILE A 36 23.42 -2.98 25.41
C ILE A 36 22.22 -3.89 25.65
N GLY A 37 21.04 -3.49 25.16
CA GLY A 37 19.85 -4.33 25.18
C GLY A 37 18.56 -3.61 25.52
N GLU A 38 18.62 -2.52 26.29
CA GLU A 38 17.42 -1.79 26.74
C GLU A 38 16.65 -1.16 25.57
N ASP A 39 17.37 -0.67 24.55
CA ASP A 39 16.74 -0.12 23.34
C ASP A 39 16.48 -1.18 22.25
N LEU A 40 16.86 -2.45 22.45
CA LEU A 40 16.70 -3.47 21.40
C LEU A 40 15.24 -3.86 21.19
N GLU A 41 14.46 -3.96 22.28
CA GLU A 41 13.02 -4.25 22.16
C GLU A 41 12.31 -3.09 21.45
N GLU A 42 12.57 -1.84 21.86
CA GLU A 42 12.03 -0.65 21.20
C GLU A 42 12.46 -0.55 19.73
N PHE A 43 13.72 -0.86 19.44
CA PHE A 43 14.25 -0.91 18.07
C PHE A 43 13.52 -1.96 17.21
N TRP A 44 13.31 -3.17 17.74
CA TRP A 44 12.61 -4.23 17.00
C TRP A 44 11.13 -3.92 16.81
N VAL A 45 10.46 -3.39 17.84
CA VAL A 45 9.07 -2.92 17.71
C VAL A 45 8.96 -1.79 16.68
N ALA A 46 9.90 -0.84 16.68
CA ALA A 46 9.94 0.22 15.67
C ALA A 46 10.20 -0.33 14.26
N THR A 47 11.08 -1.32 14.13
CA THR A 47 11.37 -1.99 12.87
C THR A 47 10.15 -2.74 12.34
N ASP A 48 9.49 -3.52 13.18
CA ASP A 48 8.28 -4.26 12.84
C ASP A 48 7.14 -3.32 12.46
N ALA A 49 6.96 -2.23 13.21
CA ALA A 49 5.97 -1.20 12.90
C ALA A 49 6.26 -0.52 11.54
N TYR A 50 7.53 -0.24 11.23
CA TYR A 50 7.93 0.30 9.94
C TYR A 50 7.62 -0.66 8.79
N VAL A 51 8.00 -1.93 8.93
CA VAL A 51 7.74 -2.97 7.92
C VAL A 51 6.24 -3.18 7.73
N TYR A 52 5.49 -3.27 8.82
CA TYR A 52 4.03 -3.39 8.80
C TYR A 52 3.35 -2.20 8.12
N GLY A 53 3.76 -0.97 8.46
CA GLY A 53 3.19 0.26 7.89
C GLY A 53 3.70 0.64 6.49
N TYR A 54 4.73 -0.04 5.99
CA TYR A 54 5.38 0.30 4.72
C TYR A 54 4.42 0.34 3.50
N PRO A 55 3.44 -0.57 3.35
CA PRO A 55 2.46 -0.50 2.26
C PRO A 55 1.61 0.78 2.31
N LEU A 56 1.22 1.25 3.50
CA LEU A 56 0.46 2.51 3.62
C LEU A 56 1.29 3.73 3.22
N VAL A 57 2.57 3.76 3.61
CA VAL A 57 3.48 4.86 3.24
C VAL A 57 3.70 4.90 1.73
N THR A 58 3.93 3.74 1.11
CA THR A 58 4.13 3.66 -0.34
C THR A 58 2.83 3.97 -1.09
N MET A 59 1.68 3.46 -0.65
CA MET A 59 0.36 3.81 -1.20
C MET A 59 0.10 5.32 -1.15
N GLU A 60 0.33 5.97 -0.02
CA GLU A 60 0.13 7.42 0.13
C GLU A 60 1.09 8.23 -0.76
N MET A 61 2.34 7.80 -0.88
CA MET A 61 3.34 8.42 -1.75
C MET A 61 2.93 8.30 -3.23
N THR A 62 2.55 7.10 -3.67
CA THR A 62 2.02 6.85 -5.02
C THR A 62 0.78 7.70 -5.30
N ARG A 63 -0.18 7.71 -4.37
CA ARG A 63 -1.39 8.53 -4.47
C ARG A 63 -1.04 10.00 -4.67
N ARG A 64 -0.17 10.58 -3.82
CA ARG A 64 0.25 11.99 -3.95
C ARG A 64 0.90 12.27 -5.31
N ILE A 65 1.79 11.41 -5.78
CA ILE A 65 2.44 11.58 -7.08
C ILE A 65 1.43 11.53 -8.23
N MET A 66 0.50 10.58 -8.19
CA MET A 66 -0.49 10.39 -9.25
C MET A 66 -1.58 11.45 -9.23
N THR A 67 -1.93 12.01 -8.06
CA THR A 67 -3.08 12.92 -7.92
C THR A 67 -2.75 14.39 -7.75
N ASN A 68 -1.49 14.78 -7.56
CA ASN A 68 -1.09 16.19 -7.38
C ASN A 68 -0.97 16.94 -8.72
N VAL A 69 -2.07 16.98 -9.47
CA VAL A 69 -2.25 17.70 -10.74
C VAL A 69 -3.65 18.30 -10.79
N SER A 70 -3.85 19.35 -11.58
CA SER A 70 -5.17 19.98 -11.77
C SER A 70 -6.06 19.22 -12.76
N ASP A 71 -5.46 18.49 -13.70
CA ASP A 71 -6.14 17.86 -14.83
C ASP A 71 -5.52 16.49 -15.15
N ALA A 72 -6.30 15.61 -15.75
CA ALA A 72 -5.82 14.30 -16.20
C ALA A 72 -4.80 14.47 -17.34
N LYS A 73 -3.57 14.00 -17.12
CA LYS A 73 -2.48 14.05 -18.10
C LYS A 73 -1.52 12.88 -17.90
N GLY A 74 -1.32 12.09 -18.95
CA GLY A 74 -0.44 10.92 -18.91
C GLY A 74 -0.88 9.93 -17.83
N THR A 75 0.01 9.63 -16.89
CA THR A 75 -0.20 8.72 -15.76
C THR A 75 -0.79 9.38 -14.51
N ARG A 76 -1.24 10.64 -14.60
CA ARG A 76 -1.68 11.44 -13.46
C ARG A 76 -3.07 12.04 -13.70
N ALA A 77 -3.87 12.15 -12.66
CA ALA A 77 -5.15 12.85 -12.68
C ALA A 77 -5.56 13.25 -11.26
N PRO A 78 -6.35 14.32 -11.06
CA PRO A 78 -6.86 14.66 -9.74
C PRO A 78 -7.61 13.50 -9.09
N MET A 79 -7.72 13.51 -7.77
CA MET A 79 -8.51 12.53 -7.03
C MET A 79 -9.93 12.40 -7.62
N GLY A 80 -10.43 11.18 -7.75
CA GLY A 80 -11.75 10.89 -8.32
C GLY A 80 -11.81 10.88 -9.85
N HIS A 81 -10.71 11.17 -10.56
CA HIS A 81 -10.69 11.21 -12.02
C HIS A 81 -10.01 9.96 -12.60
N ILE A 82 -10.60 9.43 -13.68
CA ILE A 82 -10.05 8.28 -14.39
C ILE A 82 -8.88 8.72 -15.27
N ILE A 83 -7.75 8.06 -15.07
CA ILE A 83 -6.60 8.03 -15.97
C ILE A 83 -6.84 6.96 -17.03
N LYS A 84 -6.69 7.34 -18.30
CA LYS A 84 -6.83 6.46 -19.46
C LYS A 84 -5.50 6.40 -20.19
N LEU A 85 -4.71 5.36 -19.95
CA LEU A 85 -3.49 5.13 -20.73
C LEU A 85 -3.90 4.58 -22.08
N ARG A 86 -3.54 5.32 -23.13
CA ARG A 86 -3.98 5.07 -24.51
C ARG A 86 -3.02 4.21 -25.31
N GLU A 87 -1.78 4.07 -24.84
CA GLU A 87 -0.75 3.37 -25.59
C GLU A 87 0.06 2.51 -24.61
N TYR A 88 0.68 1.46 -25.15
CA TYR A 88 1.66 0.72 -24.37
C TYR A 88 2.84 1.60 -23.99
N PRO A 89 3.41 1.40 -22.80
CA PRO A 89 4.64 2.05 -22.39
C PRO A 89 5.73 1.86 -23.43
N ASP A 90 6.29 2.96 -23.92
CA ASP A 90 7.48 2.91 -24.76
C ASP A 90 8.74 2.63 -23.91
N ALA A 91 9.90 2.50 -24.57
CA ALA A 91 11.17 2.20 -23.90
C ALA A 91 11.63 3.27 -22.90
N SER A 92 10.99 4.44 -22.85
CA SER A 92 11.31 5.54 -21.93
C SER A 92 10.48 5.54 -20.64
N PHE A 93 9.44 4.69 -20.54
CA PHE A 93 8.54 4.64 -19.40
C PHE A 93 9.21 4.13 -18.11
N ARG A 94 9.08 4.88 -17.01
CA ARG A 94 9.71 4.56 -15.71
C ARG A 94 8.76 4.61 -14.51
N ASP A 95 7.46 4.82 -14.73
CA ASP A 95 6.50 5.03 -13.63
C ASP A 95 6.11 3.74 -12.90
N VAL A 96 6.21 2.58 -13.55
CA VAL A 96 5.90 1.27 -12.97
C VAL A 96 6.97 0.26 -13.37
N THR A 97 7.41 -0.57 -12.41
CA THR A 97 8.32 -1.68 -12.67
C THR A 97 7.63 -2.74 -13.51
N ALA A 98 8.23 -3.16 -14.63
CA ALA A 98 7.67 -4.12 -15.60
C ALA A 98 6.29 -3.71 -16.18
N PRO A 99 6.25 -2.76 -17.13
CA PRO A 99 5.01 -2.36 -17.78
C PRO A 99 4.34 -3.55 -18.48
N ASN A 100 3.01 -3.61 -18.39
CA ASN A 100 2.22 -4.64 -19.04
C ASN A 100 2.14 -4.36 -20.55
N ALA A 101 2.43 -5.36 -21.38
CA ALA A 101 2.42 -5.26 -22.84
C ALA A 101 1.15 -5.85 -23.49
N ASP A 102 0.19 -6.29 -22.69
CA ASP A 102 -1.02 -7.00 -23.13
C ASP A 102 -2.31 -6.21 -22.85
N THR A 103 -2.26 -5.19 -21.99
CA THR A 103 -3.43 -4.43 -21.55
C THR A 103 -3.16 -2.94 -21.41
N LEU A 104 -4.16 -2.12 -21.78
CA LEU A 104 -4.19 -0.69 -21.49
C LEU A 104 -4.82 -0.42 -20.13
N TYR A 105 -4.24 0.54 -19.40
CA TYR A 105 -4.69 0.90 -18.06
C TYR A 105 -5.85 1.91 -18.08
N THR A 106 -6.83 1.64 -17.23
CA THR A 106 -7.92 2.54 -16.84
C THR A 106 -7.95 2.59 -15.33
N THR A 107 -7.33 3.62 -14.74
CA THR A 107 -6.99 3.64 -13.31
C THR A 107 -7.41 4.94 -12.66
N ALA A 108 -7.69 4.89 -11.36
CA ALA A 108 -8.04 6.08 -10.59
C ALA A 108 -7.71 5.86 -9.11
N PHE A 109 -7.31 6.93 -8.44
CA PHE A 109 -7.44 7.03 -6.98
C PHE A 109 -8.70 7.82 -6.66
N PHE A 110 -9.46 7.36 -5.67
CA PHE A 110 -10.63 8.07 -5.16
C PHE A 110 -10.83 7.79 -3.66
N ASP A 111 -11.55 8.71 -3.00
CA ASP A 111 -11.76 8.70 -1.56
C ASP A 111 -13.25 8.50 -1.26
N VAL A 112 -13.57 7.36 -0.66
CA VAL A 112 -14.94 6.96 -0.26
C VAL A 112 -15.26 7.27 1.20
N GLY A 113 -14.41 8.05 1.88
CA GLY A 113 -14.58 8.43 3.29
C GLY A 113 -15.63 9.53 3.51
N LYS A 114 -15.88 10.39 2.52
CA LYS A 114 -16.93 11.43 2.59
C LYS A 114 -18.27 10.93 2.05
N GLU A 115 -18.23 10.26 0.90
CA GLU A 115 -19.39 9.68 0.25
C GLU A 115 -18.95 8.50 -0.64
N PRO A 116 -19.87 7.57 -0.98
CA PRO A 116 -19.56 6.50 -1.92
C PRO A 116 -19.24 7.03 -3.32
N TYR A 117 -18.55 6.21 -4.11
CA TYR A 117 -18.32 6.47 -5.52
C TYR A 117 -19.02 5.43 -6.39
N VAL A 118 -19.52 5.83 -7.55
CA VAL A 118 -20.16 4.95 -8.52
C VAL A 118 -19.28 4.79 -9.75
N LEU A 119 -18.91 3.54 -10.05
CA LEU A 119 -18.16 3.15 -11.24
C LEU A 119 -19.13 2.54 -12.27
N SER A 120 -19.25 3.19 -13.42
CA SER A 120 -19.96 2.66 -14.59
C SER A 120 -18.98 2.07 -15.60
N VAL A 121 -19.21 0.83 -15.97
CA VAL A 121 -18.41 0.03 -16.91
C VAL A 121 -19.27 -0.22 -18.15
N PRO A 122 -18.78 0.10 -19.36
CA PRO A 122 -19.53 -0.15 -20.59
C PRO A 122 -19.64 -1.65 -20.89
N ASP A 123 -20.44 -2.00 -21.91
CA ASP A 123 -20.36 -3.33 -22.50
C ASP A 123 -18.98 -3.53 -23.11
N MET A 124 -18.23 -4.48 -22.55
CA MET A 124 -16.89 -4.81 -22.97
C MET A 124 -16.86 -5.70 -24.22
N LYS A 125 -18.03 -6.06 -24.78
CA LYS A 125 -18.19 -6.76 -26.07
C LYS A 125 -17.36 -8.05 -26.16
N GLY A 126 -17.34 -8.80 -25.05
CA GLY A 126 -16.56 -10.04 -24.93
C GLY A 126 -15.05 -9.86 -24.73
N ARG A 127 -14.52 -8.62 -24.77
CA ARG A 127 -13.10 -8.31 -24.56
C ARG A 127 -12.66 -8.67 -23.14
N TYR A 128 -11.43 -9.15 -23.01
CA TYR A 128 -10.84 -9.40 -21.70
C TYR A 128 -10.57 -8.08 -20.98
N PHE A 129 -11.06 -7.97 -19.75
CA PHE A 129 -10.78 -6.87 -18.85
C PHE A 129 -10.88 -7.35 -17.41
N LEU A 130 -10.24 -6.60 -16.52
CA LEU A 130 -10.36 -6.74 -15.08
C LEU A 130 -10.17 -5.39 -14.41
N LEU A 131 -10.89 -5.18 -13.32
CA LEU A 131 -10.91 -3.94 -12.54
C LEU A 131 -10.59 -4.23 -11.07
N PRO A 132 -9.35 -4.67 -10.74
CA PRO A 132 -8.92 -4.74 -9.35
C PRO A 132 -9.17 -3.42 -8.62
N MET A 133 -9.76 -3.53 -7.43
CA MET A 133 -9.93 -2.42 -6.50
C MET A 133 -9.10 -2.74 -5.27
N LEU A 134 -8.13 -1.89 -4.98
CA LEU A 134 -7.23 -2.03 -3.84
C LEU A 134 -7.64 -1.06 -2.74
N ASP A 135 -7.58 -1.53 -1.49
CA ASP A 135 -7.69 -0.67 -0.32
C ASP A 135 -6.34 0.02 -0.02
N GLY A 136 -6.29 0.90 0.98
CA GLY A 136 -5.10 1.63 1.38
C GLY A 136 -3.91 0.74 1.77
N TRP A 137 -4.16 -0.50 2.21
CA TRP A 137 -3.14 -1.49 2.52
C TRP A 137 -2.63 -2.23 1.28
N THR A 138 -3.08 -1.85 0.09
CA THR A 138 -2.82 -2.53 -1.20
C THR A 138 -3.50 -3.90 -1.33
N ASN A 139 -4.40 -4.27 -0.42
CA ASN A 139 -5.16 -5.51 -0.53
C ASN A 139 -6.25 -5.35 -1.59
N VAL A 140 -6.39 -6.37 -2.44
CA VAL A 140 -7.43 -6.40 -3.46
C VAL A 140 -8.73 -6.91 -2.84
N PHE A 141 -9.72 -6.04 -2.65
CA PHE A 141 -11.01 -6.42 -2.07
C PHE A 141 -12.03 -6.86 -3.12
N GLN A 142 -11.90 -6.39 -4.36
CA GLN A 142 -12.77 -6.78 -5.48
C GLN A 142 -12.02 -6.82 -6.82
N VAL A 143 -12.44 -7.69 -7.73
CA VAL A 143 -11.92 -7.79 -9.10
C VAL A 143 -13.04 -8.12 -10.09
N PRO A 144 -13.99 -7.21 -10.36
CA PRO A 144 -14.92 -7.40 -11.47
C PRO A 144 -14.18 -7.46 -12.81
N GLY A 145 -14.73 -8.20 -13.75
CA GLY A 145 -14.07 -8.49 -15.02
C GLY A 145 -14.66 -9.69 -15.73
N LYS A 146 -14.13 -9.96 -16.93
CA LYS A 146 -14.62 -11.05 -17.80
C LYS A 146 -14.73 -12.40 -17.07
N ARG A 147 -13.79 -12.71 -16.16
CA ARG A 147 -13.72 -13.99 -15.44
C ARG A 147 -14.71 -14.08 -14.27
N THR A 148 -15.08 -12.97 -13.66
CA THR A 148 -15.78 -12.94 -12.36
C THR A 148 -17.21 -12.43 -12.47
N THR A 149 -17.45 -11.46 -13.36
CA THR A 149 -18.75 -10.78 -13.48
C THR A 149 -19.24 -10.67 -14.92
N GLY A 150 -18.49 -11.20 -15.89
CA GLY A 150 -18.84 -11.18 -17.31
C GLY A 150 -18.46 -9.86 -18.00
N THR A 151 -18.96 -9.66 -19.22
CA THR A 151 -18.54 -8.54 -20.08
C THR A 151 -19.64 -7.54 -20.43
N GLY A 152 -20.88 -7.78 -19.98
CA GLY A 152 -21.96 -6.81 -20.20
C GLY A 152 -21.75 -5.49 -19.46
N PRO A 153 -22.61 -4.49 -19.69
CA PRO A 153 -22.57 -3.23 -18.95
C PRO A 153 -22.82 -3.47 -17.47
N GLN A 154 -22.02 -2.82 -16.62
CA GLN A 154 -22.01 -3.06 -15.18
C GLN A 154 -21.90 -1.74 -14.42
N THR A 155 -22.53 -1.67 -13.25
CA THR A 155 -22.44 -0.51 -12.37
C THR A 155 -22.17 -0.96 -10.95
N TYR A 156 -21.16 -0.37 -10.32
CA TYR A 156 -20.76 -0.65 -8.96
C TYR A 156 -20.83 0.61 -8.12
N VAL A 157 -21.35 0.50 -6.91
CA VAL A 157 -21.19 1.52 -5.87
C VAL A 157 -20.18 1.04 -4.86
N ILE A 158 -19.15 1.86 -4.64
CA ILE A 158 -18.03 1.60 -3.75
C ILE A 158 -18.18 2.49 -2.52
N THR A 159 -18.37 1.88 -1.36
CA THR A 159 -18.54 2.61 -0.08
C THR A 159 -17.28 2.51 0.77
N GLY A 160 -17.11 3.46 1.69
CA GLY A 160 -16.14 3.33 2.78
C GLY A 160 -16.60 2.36 3.88
N PRO A 161 -15.71 2.06 4.85
CA PRO A 161 -16.01 1.15 5.95
C PRO A 161 -17.20 1.64 6.80
N GLY A 162 -18.16 0.76 7.07
CA GLY A 162 -19.29 1.07 7.94
C GLY A 162 -20.24 2.15 7.38
N TRP A 163 -20.19 2.42 6.08
CA TRP A 163 -21.11 3.34 5.43
C TRP A 163 -22.58 2.92 5.65
N THR A 164 -23.44 3.91 5.88
CA THR A 164 -24.88 3.71 5.99
C THR A 164 -25.61 4.70 5.10
N GLY A 165 -26.71 4.27 4.49
CA GLY A 165 -27.50 5.09 3.58
C GLY A 165 -28.32 4.23 2.63
N THR A 166 -29.00 4.89 1.69
CA THR A 166 -29.73 4.21 0.62
C THR A 166 -28.91 4.24 -0.66
N LEU A 167 -28.82 3.09 -1.33
CA LEU A 167 -28.13 2.97 -2.61
C LEU A 167 -29.15 3.00 -3.76
N PRO A 168 -28.76 3.48 -4.95
CA PRO A 168 -29.61 3.40 -6.14
C PRO A 168 -29.98 1.95 -6.48
N ASP A 169 -31.10 1.75 -7.15
CA ASP A 169 -31.47 0.42 -7.65
C ASP A 169 -30.52 -0.03 -8.77
N GLY A 170 -30.27 -1.34 -8.86
CA GLY A 170 -29.54 -1.93 -9.98
C GLY A 170 -28.02 -1.74 -9.96
N VAL A 171 -27.44 -1.19 -8.90
CA VAL A 171 -25.98 -1.11 -8.71
C VAL A 171 -25.50 -2.22 -7.78
N ALA A 172 -24.34 -2.83 -8.09
CA ALA A 172 -23.71 -3.80 -7.22
C ALA A 172 -22.86 -3.08 -6.15
N HIS A 173 -23.06 -3.45 -4.89
CA HIS A 173 -22.38 -2.81 -3.76
C HIS A 173 -21.07 -3.51 -3.41
N TYR A 174 -19.98 -2.74 -3.33
CA TYR A 174 -18.68 -3.15 -2.83
C TYR A 174 -18.25 -2.25 -1.68
N GLU A 175 -17.99 -2.85 -0.51
CA GLU A 175 -17.46 -2.13 0.64
C GLU A 175 -15.93 -2.20 0.64
N SER A 176 -15.27 -1.03 0.62
CA SER A 176 -13.82 -0.94 0.76
C SER A 176 -13.43 -1.01 2.24
N PRO A 177 -12.44 -1.83 2.64
CA PRO A 177 -11.90 -1.87 4.00
C PRO A 177 -11.24 -0.57 4.48
N THR A 178 -10.97 0.39 3.58
CA THR A 178 -10.42 1.72 3.92
C THR A 178 -11.05 2.82 3.04
N ASN A 179 -10.85 4.08 3.41
CA ASN A 179 -11.40 5.21 2.64
C ASN A 179 -10.71 5.46 1.30
N ILE A 180 -9.45 5.08 1.14
CA ILE A 180 -8.73 5.24 -0.12
C ILE A 180 -8.91 3.99 -0.97
N VAL A 181 -9.34 4.19 -2.21
CA VAL A 181 -9.45 3.11 -3.20
C VAL A 181 -8.57 3.42 -4.38
N TRP A 182 -7.79 2.43 -4.80
CA TRP A 182 -7.09 2.45 -6.07
C TRP A 182 -7.75 1.46 -7.03
N LEU A 183 -8.41 1.98 -8.06
CA LEU A 183 -8.88 1.20 -9.19
C LEU A 183 -7.71 0.97 -10.16
N LEU A 184 -7.35 -0.28 -10.40
CA LEU A 184 -6.24 -0.65 -11.30
C LEU A 184 -6.75 -1.44 -12.51
N GLY A 185 -7.66 -0.82 -13.26
CA GLY A 185 -8.31 -1.42 -14.41
C GLY A 185 -7.37 -1.68 -15.58
N ARG A 186 -7.60 -2.81 -16.26
CA ARG A 186 -6.80 -3.30 -17.39
C ARG A 186 -7.72 -3.86 -18.47
N ILE A 187 -7.53 -3.42 -19.70
CA ILE A 187 -8.32 -3.84 -20.87
C ILE A 187 -7.37 -4.40 -21.93
N TYR A 188 -7.62 -5.63 -22.39
CA TYR A 188 -6.78 -6.28 -23.40
C TYR A 188 -6.74 -5.51 -24.72
N CYS A 189 -5.54 -5.37 -25.29
CA CYS A 189 -5.32 -4.74 -26.60
C CYS A 189 -4.30 -5.57 -27.40
N THR A 190 -4.49 -5.72 -28.70
CA THR A 190 -3.50 -6.36 -29.57
C THR A 190 -2.34 -5.44 -29.97
N GLY A 191 -2.47 -4.14 -29.71
CA GLY A 191 -1.47 -3.12 -30.04
C GLY A 191 -1.53 -2.62 -31.50
N THR A 192 -2.51 -3.07 -32.30
CA THR A 192 -2.72 -2.48 -33.64
C THR A 192 -3.44 -1.13 -33.52
N PRO A 193 -3.26 -0.20 -34.48
CA PRO A 193 -3.95 1.09 -34.46
C PRO A 193 -5.48 0.96 -34.36
N GLU A 194 -6.06 -0.04 -35.02
CA GLU A 194 -7.50 -0.30 -35.01
C GLU A 194 -7.98 -0.78 -33.64
N ASP A 195 -7.23 -1.68 -33.00
CA ASP A 195 -7.60 -2.20 -31.68
C ASP A 195 -7.38 -1.15 -30.58
N TYR A 196 -6.36 -0.30 -30.72
CA TYR A 196 -6.19 0.87 -29.87
C TYR A 196 -7.42 1.78 -29.94
N ALA A 197 -7.87 2.15 -31.13
CA ALA A 197 -9.07 2.99 -31.28
C ALA A 197 -10.30 2.33 -30.65
N ALA A 198 -10.46 1.01 -30.78
CA ALA A 198 -11.55 0.26 -30.15
C ALA A 198 -11.47 0.28 -28.61
N VAL A 199 -10.28 0.10 -28.03
CA VAL A 199 -10.09 0.20 -26.58
C VAL A 199 -10.25 1.64 -26.09
N HIS A 200 -9.84 2.64 -26.88
CA HIS A 200 -10.02 4.04 -26.51
C HIS A 200 -11.49 4.41 -26.38
N ALA A 201 -12.31 3.97 -27.33
CA ALA A 201 -13.76 4.14 -27.28
C ALA A 201 -14.34 3.51 -26.00
N LEU A 202 -13.95 2.27 -25.66
CA LEU A 202 -14.39 1.64 -24.42
C LEU A 202 -13.98 2.44 -23.18
N GLN A 203 -12.71 2.84 -23.09
CA GLN A 203 -12.19 3.67 -22.00
C GLN A 203 -12.94 5.00 -21.86
N ASP A 204 -13.46 5.55 -22.96
CA ASP A 204 -14.22 6.80 -22.95
C ASP A 204 -15.63 6.69 -22.39
N GLU A 205 -16.19 5.49 -22.40
CA GLU A 205 -17.50 5.21 -21.81
C GLU A 205 -17.43 4.91 -20.31
N PHE A 206 -16.25 4.64 -19.74
CA PHE A 206 -16.10 4.50 -18.28
C PHE A 206 -16.42 5.82 -17.58
N LYS A 207 -17.20 5.73 -16.50
CA LYS A 207 -17.50 6.86 -15.62
C LYS A 207 -17.20 6.50 -14.18
N LEU A 208 -16.60 7.44 -13.45
CA LEU A 208 -16.40 7.36 -12.02
C LEU A 208 -16.87 8.70 -11.44
N VAL A 209 -17.90 8.66 -10.59
CA VAL A 209 -18.50 9.85 -10.01
C VAL A 209 -18.78 9.63 -8.53
N PRO A 210 -18.75 10.67 -7.68
CA PRO A 210 -19.33 10.58 -6.34
C PRO A 210 -20.81 10.20 -6.43
N LEU A 211 -21.34 9.53 -5.41
CA LEU A 211 -22.74 9.11 -5.37
C LEU A 211 -23.71 10.28 -5.54
N SER A 212 -23.38 11.45 -4.98
CA SER A 212 -24.16 12.69 -5.17
C SER A 212 -24.24 13.18 -6.62
N GLY A 213 -23.30 12.77 -7.47
CA GLY A 213 -23.26 13.08 -8.90
C GLY A 213 -23.76 11.94 -9.80
N TYR A 214 -24.31 10.86 -9.23
CA TYR A 214 -24.82 9.72 -9.97
C TYR A 214 -26.32 9.89 -10.29
N GLY A 215 -26.66 9.91 -11.59
CA GLY A 215 -28.00 10.16 -12.14
C GLY A 215 -27.90 10.79 -13.52
#